data_AF-A0A0B6Y2M5-F1
#
_entry.id   AF-A0A0B6Y2M5-F1
#
_cell.length_a   1.000
_cell.length_b   1.000
_cell.length_c   1.000
_cell.angle_alpha   90.00
_cell.angle_beta   90.00
_cell.angle_gamma   90.00
#
_symmetry.space_group_name_H-M   'P 1'
#
loop_
_entity.id
_entity.type
_entity.pdbx_description
1 polymer ?
#
loop_
_entity_poly.entity_id
_entity_poly.type
_entity_poly.pdbx_seq_one_letter_code
_entity_poly.pdbx_strand_id
1 'polypeptide(L)'
;YLHTSELEVHGWLKTTNCVIDSRWVAKLTDYGLKRFRKGEKPEEISEEKYYSNLFWTAPEILRPILQHEKVNPTKEADIFSLAVVP
;
A
#
# COMPACT_ATOMS: atom_id res chain seq x y z
N TYR A 1 -13.20 -9.12 -0.14
CA TYR A 1 -12.56 -10.18 0.66
C TYR A 1 -11.58 -9.59 1.68
N LEU A 2 -10.57 -8.81 1.29
CA LEU A 2 -9.63 -8.23 2.27
C LEU A 2 -10.30 -7.21 3.20
N HIS A 3 -11.13 -6.31 2.66
CA HIS A 3 -11.83 -5.26 3.42
C HIS A 3 -12.91 -5.76 4.39
N THR A 4 -13.24 -7.05 4.32
CA THR A 4 -14.18 -7.74 5.19
C THR A 4 -13.49 -8.73 6.13
N SER A 5 -12.16 -8.84 6.07
CA SER A 5 -11.34 -9.69 6.94
C SER A 5 -10.85 -8.93 8.17
N GLU A 6 -10.32 -9.63 9.18
CA GLU A 6 -9.73 -9.00 10.39
C GLU A 6 -8.57 -8.03 10.10
N LEU A 7 -7.94 -8.13 8.92
CA LEU A 7 -6.90 -7.19 8.50
C LEU A 7 -7.49 -5.86 8.06
N GLU A 8 -8.72 -5.88 7.54
CA GLU A 8 -9.53 -4.77 7.03
C GLU A 8 -8.94 -3.89 5.94
N VAL A 9 -7.62 -3.70 5.90
CA VAL A 9 -6.92 -2.77 5.03
C VAL A 9 -5.54 -3.35 4.70
N HIS A 10 -5.14 -3.30 3.44
CA HIS A 10 -3.79 -3.62 3.00
C HIS A 10 -2.82 -2.49 3.37
N GLY A 11 -3.18 -1.27 2.98
CA GLY A 11 -2.52 -0.02 3.34
C GLY A 11 -1.18 0.24 2.68
N TRP A 12 -0.77 -0.58 1.71
CA TRP A 12 0.38 -0.31 0.85
C TRP A 12 0.30 -1.14 -0.44
N LEU A 13 -0.77 -0.93 -1.20
CA LEU A 13 -0.95 -1.59 -2.48
C LEU A 13 -0.05 -0.96 -3.55
N LYS A 14 0.62 -1.82 -4.32
CA LYS A 14 1.47 -1.49 -5.46
C LYS A 14 1.33 -2.59 -6.50
N THR A 15 1.74 -2.31 -7.73
CA THR A 15 1.83 -3.31 -8.81
C THR A 15 2.62 -4.55 -8.39
N THR A 16 3.72 -4.39 -7.64
CA THR A 16 4.54 -5.50 -7.15
C THR A 16 3.80 -6.46 -6.20
N ASN A 17 2.71 -5.99 -5.59
CA ASN A 17 1.93 -6.74 -4.61
C ASN A 17 0.62 -7.28 -5.22
N CYS A 18 0.46 -7.13 -6.55
CA CYS A 18 -0.65 -7.68 -7.32
C CYS A 18 -0.10 -8.75 -8.26
N VAL A 19 -0.42 -10.02 -8.00
CA VAL A 19 0.04 -11.15 -8.81
C VAL A 19 -1.14 -11.77 -9.55
N ILE A 20 -0.90 -12.25 -10.77
CA ILE A 20 -1.91 -12.94 -11.58
C ILE A 20 -1.68 -14.45 -11.50
N ASP A 21 -2.74 -15.24 -11.26
CA ASP A 21 -2.65 -16.70 -11.29
C ASP A 21 -2.86 -17.29 -12.69
N SER A 22 -2.69 -18.61 -12.85
CA SER A 22 -2.83 -19.30 -14.15
C SER A 22 -4.23 -19.22 -14.77
N ARG A 23 -5.22 -18.72 -14.03
CA ARG A 23 -6.60 -18.51 -14.50
C ARG A 23 -6.89 -17.03 -14.76
N TRP A 24 -5.86 -16.19 -14.87
CA TRP A 24 -5.97 -14.75 -15.08
C TRP A 24 -6.71 -14.00 -13.97
N VAL A 25 -6.64 -14.51 -12.73
CA VAL A 25 -7.25 -13.85 -11.57
C VAL A 25 -6.20 -13.07 -10.79
N ALA A 26 -6.46 -11.78 -10.55
CA ALA A 26 -5.63 -10.93 -9.71
C ALA A 26 -5.74 -11.32 -8.23
N LYS A 27 -4.58 -11.44 -7.57
CA LYS A 27 -4.44 -11.75 -6.16
C LYS A 27 -3.52 -10.74 -5.50
N LEU A 28 -3.90 -10.30 -4.30
CA LEU A 28 -3.09 -9.42 -3.48
C LEU A 28 -2.12 -10.25 -2.63
N THR A 29 -0.86 -9.82 -2.54
CA THR A 29 0.19 -10.42 -1.70
C THR A 29 0.66 -9.39 -0.66
N ASP A 30 1.52 -9.77 0.29
CA ASP A 30 2.15 -8.85 1.25
C ASP A 30 1.20 -8.11 2.23
N TYR A 31 -0.04 -8.58 2.38
CA TYR A 31 -0.95 -8.12 3.42
C TYR A 31 -0.54 -8.63 4.81
N GLY A 32 -0.85 -7.88 5.86
CA GLY A 32 -0.49 -8.22 7.25
C GLY A 32 0.97 -7.96 7.64
N LEU A 33 1.85 -7.70 6.66
CA LEU A 33 3.28 -7.40 6.90
C LEU A 33 3.53 -6.11 7.68
N LYS A 34 2.58 -5.16 7.71
CA LYS A 34 2.70 -3.94 8.55
C LYS A 34 2.92 -4.26 10.03
N ARG A 35 2.31 -5.34 10.54
CA ARG A 35 2.51 -5.76 11.94
C ARG A 35 3.94 -6.27 12.17
N PHE A 36 4.53 -6.94 11.18
CA PHE A 36 5.89 -7.48 11.22
C PHE A 36 6.96 -6.40 11.01
N ARG A 37 6.70 -5.40 10.17
CA ARG A 37 7.63 -4.29 9.87
C ARG A 37 7.70 -3.20 10.95
N LYS A 38 6.85 -3.25 11.99
CA LYS A 38 6.81 -2.23 13.06
C LYS A 38 8.11 -2.11 13.87
N GLY A 39 9.01 -3.09 13.77
CA GLY A 39 10.32 -3.09 14.43
C GLY A 39 11.53 -2.90 13.50
N GLU A 40 11.32 -2.79 12.18
CA GLU A 40 12.41 -2.53 11.25
C GLU A 40 12.81 -1.06 11.31
N LYS A 41 14.13 -0.80 11.34
CA LYS A 41 14.64 0.57 11.21
C LYS A 41 14.27 1.08 9.82
N PRO A 42 13.87 2.36 9.67
CA PRO A 42 13.69 2.93 8.34
C PRO A 42 14.98 2.76 7.56
N GLU A 43 14.94 2.05 6.44
CA GLU A 43 16.06 2.06 5.50
C GLU A 43 16.30 3.51 5.07
N GLU A 44 17.55 3.94 5.00
CA GLU A 44 17.89 5.18 4.29
C GLU A 44 17.58 4.96 2.82
N ILE A 45 16.42 5.45 2.38
CA ILE A 45 15.94 5.36 1.00
C ILE A 45 16.30 6.66 0.27
N SER A 46 16.76 6.56 -0.97
CA SER A 46 16.98 7.74 -1.81
C SER A 46 15.68 8.51 -2.03
N GLU A 47 15.77 9.82 -2.30
CA GLU A 47 14.60 10.64 -2.60
C GLU A 47 13.80 10.08 -3.80
N GLU A 48 14.46 9.57 -4.84
CA GLU A 48 13.75 8.98 -5.98
C GLU A 48 12.95 7.74 -5.57
N LYS A 49 13.52 6.90 -4.70
CA LYS A 49 12.84 5.71 -4.18
C LYS A 49 11.69 6.09 -3.23
N TYR A 50 11.84 7.18 -2.48
CA TYR A 50 10.77 7.73 -1.66
C TYR A 50 9.57 8.18 -2.50
N TYR A 51 9.78 9.04 -3.51
CA TYR A 51 8.67 9.56 -4.33
C TYR A 51 8.05 8.51 -5.24
N SER A 52 8.84 7.58 -5.79
CA SER A 52 8.28 6.46 -6.57
C SER A 52 7.38 5.54 -5.75
N ASN A 53 7.67 5.37 -4.45
CA ASN A 53 6.83 4.60 -3.54
C ASN A 53 5.46 5.26 -3.27
N LEU A 54 5.33 6.57 -3.53
CA LEU A 54 4.10 7.32 -3.31
C LEU A 54 3.15 7.32 -4.51
N PHE A 55 3.57 6.80 -5.68
CA PHE A 55 2.80 6.87 -6.92
C PHE A 55 1.38 6.28 -6.81
N TRP A 56 1.21 5.15 -6.12
CA TRP A 56 -0.09 4.50 -5.89
C TRP A 56 -0.85 5.04 -4.67
N THR A 57 -0.34 6.07 -4.00
CA THR A 57 -0.92 6.59 -2.77
C THR A 57 -2.11 7.48 -3.09
N ALA A 58 -3.25 7.18 -2.47
CA ALA A 58 -4.46 7.98 -2.61
C ALA A 58 -4.25 9.41 -2.09
N PRO A 59 -4.88 10.44 -2.71
CA PRO A 59 -4.63 11.84 -2.38
C PRO A 59 -4.88 12.18 -0.90
N GLU A 60 -5.87 11.56 -0.27
CA GLU A 60 -6.21 11.72 1.15
C GLU A 60 -5.13 11.17 2.09
N ILE A 61 -4.34 10.20 1.63
CA ILE A 61 -3.19 9.65 2.36
C ILE A 61 -1.91 10.37 1.98
N LEU A 62 -1.77 10.80 0.72
CA LEU A 62 -0.58 11.46 0.20
C LEU A 62 -0.38 12.83 0.83
N ARG A 63 -1.45 13.63 0.98
CA ARG A 63 -1.36 15.01 1.46
C ARG A 63 -0.71 15.13 2.85
N PRO A 64 -1.13 14.35 3.85
CA PRO A 64 -0.51 14.46 5.18
C PRO A 64 0.84 13.73 5.25
N ILE A 65 1.11 12.71 4.41
CA ILE A 65 2.46 12.13 4.28
C ILE A 65 3.48 13.19 3.85
N LEU A 66 3.12 14.04 2.87
CA LEU A 66 3.98 15.14 2.41
C LEU A 66 4.18 16.22 3.48
N GLN A 67 3.30 16.27 4.49
CA GLN A 67 3.41 17.13 5.67
C GLN A 67 4.13 16.43 6.84
N HIS A 68 4.69 15.24 6.62
CA HIS A 68 5.31 14.39 7.63
C HIS A 68 4.37 13.97 8.78
N GLU A 69 3.07 13.92 8.50
CA GLU A 69 2.06 13.44 9.43
C GLU A 69 1.92 11.92 9.35
N LYS A 70 1.61 11.29 10.49
CA LYS A 70 1.28 9.87 10.53
C LYS A 70 -0.17 9.68 10.11
N VAL A 71 -0.37 8.98 9.00
CA VAL A 71 -1.69 8.64 8.48
C VAL A 71 -1.93 7.14 8.57
N ASN A 72 -3.11 6.76 9.02
CA ASN A 72 -3.55 5.37 8.98
C ASN A 72 -4.11 5.06 7.59
N PRO A 73 -3.81 3.89 7.02
CA PRO A 73 -4.38 3.48 5.75
C PRO A 73 -5.89 3.26 5.87
N THR A 74 -6.62 3.48 4.78
CA THR A 74 -8.08 3.31 4.71
C THR A 74 -8.46 2.31 3.62
N LYS A 75 -9.71 1.81 3.66
CA LYS A 75 -10.25 0.90 2.64
C LYS A 75 -10.35 1.62 1.29
N GLU A 76 -10.71 2.90 1.33
CA GLU A 76 -10.84 3.79 0.19
C GLU A 76 -9.49 4.01 -0.50
N ALA A 77 -8.42 4.19 0.28
CA ALA A 77 -7.08 4.34 -0.25
C ALA A 77 -6.61 3.08 -0.98
N ASP A 78 -6.93 1.89 -0.46
CA ASP A 78 -6.63 0.63 -1.14
C ASP A 78 -7.37 0.51 -2.48
N ILE A 79 -8.64 0.94 -2.55
CA ILE A 79 -9.43 0.93 -3.79
C ILE A 79 -8.79 1.86 -4.82
N PHE A 80 -8.38 3.06 -4.39
CA PHE A 80 -7.66 3.99 -5.25
C PHE A 80 -6.36 3.38 -5.78
N SER A 81 -5.53 2.82 -4.89
CA SER A 81 -4.28 2.18 -5.29
C SER A 81 -4.50 1.06 -6.31
N LEU A 82 -5.54 0.24 -6.12
CA LEU A 82 -5.90 -0.82 -7.08
C LEU A 82 -6.33 -0.27 -8.44
N ALA A 83 -7.04 0.86 -8.48
CA ALA A 83 -7.44 1.50 -9.74
C ALA A 83 -6.26 2.11 -10.53
N VAL A 84 -5.16 2.44 -9.84
CA VAL A 84 -3.93 2.95 -10.45
C VAL A 84 -3.00 1.82 -10.92
N VAL A 85 -3.19 0.60 -10.43
CA VAL A 85 -2.48 -0.58 -10.94
C VAL A 85 -2.99 -0.85 -12.38
N PRO A 86 -2.11 -0.75 -13.41
CA PRO A 86 -2.50 -0.92 -14.81
C PRO A 86 -2.87 -2.36 -15.17
#